data_AF-A0A1E1L3K7-F1
#
_entry.id   AF-A0A1E1L3K7-F1
#
_cell.length_a   1.000
_cell.length_b   1.000
_cell.length_c   1.000
_cell.angle_alpha   90.00
_cell.angle_beta   90.00
_cell.angle_gamma   90.00
#
_symmetry.space_group_name_H-M   'P 1'
#
loop_
_entity.id
_entity.type
_entity.pdbx_description
1 polymer ?
#
loop_
_entity_poly.entity_id
_entity_poly.type
_entity_poly.pdbx_seq_one_letter_code
_entity_poly.pdbx_strand_id
1 'polypeptide(L)' 'MATQTALALVEIAKPLKKITVPIPEPKEHELLVKISVPGIIPVDQKIRVEIRTTPAASSPSYRASTWSAKSWNRS' A
#
# COMPACT_ATOMS: atom_id res chain seq x y z
N MET A 1 18.94 22.85 15.51
CA MET A 1 18.19 21.60 15.34
C MET A 1 18.51 21.02 13.96
N ALA A 2 19.05 19.81 13.89
CA ALA A 2 19.35 19.15 12.62
C ALA A 2 18.07 18.53 12.04
N THR A 3 17.97 18.44 10.72
CA THR A 3 16.80 17.90 10.00
C THR A 3 17.18 16.65 9.22
N GLN A 4 16.24 15.73 9.08
CA GLN A 4 16.36 14.54 8.25
C GLN A 4 15.30 14.52 7.16
N THR A 5 15.63 13.87 6.05
CA THR A 5 14.70 13.60 4.97
C THR A 5 14.04 12.25 5.22
N ALA A 6 12.71 12.18 5.15
CA ALA A 6 11.93 10.96 5.25
C ALA A 6 10.97 10.81 4.07
N LEU A 7 10.62 9.57 3.74
CA LEU A 7 9.49 9.27 2.85
C LEU A 7 8.29 8.93 3.72
N ALA A 8 7.27 9.77 3.70
CA ALA A 8 6.09 9.59 4.53
C ALA A 8 4.86 9.23 3.70
N LEU A 9 4.07 8.31 4.24
CA LEU A 9 2.71 8.06 3.79
C LEU A 9 1.79 9.10 4.43
N VAL A 10 1.41 10.11 3.65
CA VAL A 10 0.51 11.18 4.14
C VAL A 10 -0.95 10.79 3.97
N GLU A 11 -1.25 10.01 2.93
CA GLU A 11 -2.60 9.58 2.59
C GLU A 11 -2.58 8.13 2.09
N ILE A 12 -3.59 7.35 2.48
CA ILE A 12 -3.74 5.94 2.11
C ILE A 12 -3.83 5.78 0.60
N ALA A 13 -3.18 4.75 0.07
CA ALA A 13 -3.09 4.43 -1.35
C ALA A 13 -2.44 5.51 -2.24
N LYS A 14 -1.97 6.63 -1.68
CA LYS A 14 -1.28 7.69 -2.45
C LYS A 14 0.24 7.54 -2.44
N PRO A 15 0.95 8.11 -3.43
CA PRO A 15 2.41 8.07 -3.48
C PRO A 15 3.04 8.60 -2.19
N LEU A 16 4.17 7.99 -1.78
CA LEU A 16 4.95 8.50 -0.66
C LEU A 16 5.46 9.90 -0.99
N LYS A 17 5.38 10.79 0.00
CA LYS A 17 5.88 12.17 -0.15
C LYS A 17 7.22 12.29 0.58
N LYS A 18 8.16 12.96 -0.08
CA LYS A 18 9.42 13.35 0.55
C LYS A 18 9.15 14.52 1.49
N ILE A 19 9.46 14.33 2.78
CA ILE A 19 9.27 15.35 3.81
C ILE A 19 10.57 15.57 4.58
N THR A 20 10.66 16.73 5.22
CA THR A 20 11.76 17.09 6.11
C THR A 20 11.23 17.11 7.53
N VAL A 21 11.86 16.36 8.43
CA VAL A 21 11.48 16.28 9.85
C VAL A 21 12.69 16.57 10.74
N PRO A 22 12.51 17.19 11.92
CA PRO A 22 13.61 17.39 12.86
C PRO A 22 14.13 16.04 13.35
N ILE A 23 15.44 15.93 13.54
CA ILE A 23 16.06 14.75 14.15
C ILE A 23 15.76 14.79 15.66
N PRO A 24 15.12 13.76 16.23
CA PRO A 24 14.87 13.70 17.66
C PRO A 24 16.16 13.42 18.43
N GLU A 25 16.25 13.93 19.65
CA GLU A 25 17.30 13.55 20.59
C GLU A 25 16.97 12.15 21.17
N PRO A 26 17.91 11.19 21.12
CA PRO A 26 17.68 9.86 21.67
C PRO A 26 17.53 9.93 23.20
N LYS A 27 16.56 9.19 23.74
CA LYS A 27 16.38 9.05 25.20
C LYS A 27 17.32 8.00 25.78
N GLU A 28 17.23 7.80 27.10
CA GLU A 28 17.95 6.73 27.78
C GLU A 28 17.60 5.36 27.14
N HIS A 29 18.65 4.60 26.78
CA HIS A 29 18.58 3.32 26.06
C HIS A 29 18.12 3.37 24.58
N GLU A 30 18.06 4.55 23.95
CA GLU A 30 17.80 4.67 22.51
C GLU A 30 19.09 4.97 21.72
N LEU A 31 19.12 4.56 20.45
CA LEU A 31 20.23 4.83 19.54
C LEU A 31 19.73 5.62 18.33
N LEU A 32 20.43 6.71 18.02
CA LEU A 32 20.23 7.44 16.78
C LEU A 32 21.12 6.83 15.68
N VAL A 33 20.48 6.22 14.67
CA VAL A 33 21.18 5.50 13.60
C VAL A 33 21.04 6.24 12.28
N LYS A 34 22.17 6.46 11.59
CA LYS A 34 22.18 6.97 10.21
C LYS A 34 21.94 5.81 9.23
N ILE A 35 20.79 5.84 8.56
CA ILE A 35 20.43 4.84 7.54
C ILE A 35 21.04 5.24 6.20
N SER A 36 21.85 4.37 5.60
CA SER A 36 22.42 4.59 4.26
C SER A 36 21.47 4.11 3.16
N VAL A 37 20.96 2.87 3.27
CA VAL A 37 20.06 2.27 2.29
C VAL A 37 19.03 1.41 3.02
N PRO A 38 17.73 1.75 2.97
CA PRO A 38 16.66 0.88 3.45
C PRO A 38 16.22 -0.10 2.35
N GLY A 39 15.84 -1.32 2.75
CA GLY A 39 15.16 -2.27 1.87
C GLY A 39 13.65 -2.02 1.83
N ILE A 40 13.00 -2.42 0.73
CA ILE A 40 11.54 -2.41 0.59
C ILE A 40 11.06 -3.86 0.57
N ILE A 41 10.09 -4.17 1.42
CA ILE A 41 9.48 -5.50 1.55
C ILE A 41 7.98 -5.46 1.22
N PRO A 42 7.34 -6.60 0.89
CA PRO A 42 5.92 -6.62 0.53
C PRO A 42 4.99 -6.04 1.60
N VAL A 43 5.38 -6.09 2.88
CA VAL A 43 4.63 -5.52 3.98
C VAL A 43 4.50 -3.99 3.84
N ASP A 44 5.50 -3.29 3.33
CA ASP A 44 5.44 -1.84 3.11
C ASP A 44 4.33 -1.46 2.13
N GLN A 45 4.14 -2.29 1.10
CA GLN A 45 3.06 -2.09 0.13
C GLN A 45 1.68 -2.34 0.74
N LYS A 46 1.57 -3.35 1.62
CA LYS A 46 0.33 -3.64 2.37
C LYS A 46 -0.04 -2.51 3.33
N ILE A 47 0.94 -1.88 3.98
CA ILE A 47 0.72 -0.73 4.85
C ILE A 47 0.25 0.49 4.03
N ARG A 48 0.83 0.69 2.84
CA ARG A 48 0.46 1.80 1.95
C ARG A 48 -0.98 1.72 1.46
N VAL A 49 -1.43 0.53 1.08
CA VAL A 49 -2.77 0.29 0.56
C VAL A 49 -3.54 -0.37 1.69
N GLU A 50 -4.14 0.44 2.58
CA GLU A 50 -4.97 -0.03 3.70
C GLU A 50 -5.76 -1.27 3.27
N ILE A 51 -5.31 -2.44 3.73
CA ILE A 51 -6.04 -3.67 3.51
C ILE A 51 -7.23 -3.55 4.44
N ARG A 52 -8.32 -2.97 3.94
CA ARG A 52 -9.62 -3.28 4.48
C ARG A 52 -9.77 -4.79 4.36
N THR A 53 -9.47 -5.52 5.41
CA THR A 53 -10.11 -6.81 5.66
C THR A 53 -11.58 -6.51 5.97
N THR A 54 -12.31 -6.02 4.97
CA THR A 54 -13.76 -6.14 4.98
C THR A 54 -13.99 -7.65 4.85
N PRO A 55 -14.58 -8.34 5.85
CA PRO A 55 -15.05 -9.69 5.60
C PRO A 55 -15.99 -9.59 4.39
N ALA A 56 -15.84 -10.52 3.45
CA ALA A 56 -16.66 -10.59 2.25
C ALA A 56 -18.14 -10.80 2.62
N ALA A 57 -18.83 -9.71 2.96
CA ALA A 57 -20.27 -9.64 3.05
C ALA A 57 -20.74 -8.99 1.76
N SER A 58 -21.42 -9.81 0.94
CA SER A 58 -22.04 -9.50 -0.35
C SER A 58 -21.10 -9.40 -1.57
N SER A 59 -20.76 -10.56 -2.13
CA SER A 59 -20.84 -10.68 -3.59
C SER A 59 -22.32 -10.55 -3.99
N PRO A 60 -22.65 -9.68 -4.95
CA PRO A 60 -23.49 -10.15 -6.03
C PRO A 60 -22.99 -9.69 -7.40
N SER A 61 -22.97 -10.65 -8.33
CA SER A 61 -22.97 -10.49 -9.79
C SER A 61 -21.68 -10.00 -10.47
N TYR A 62 -20.68 -10.88 -10.53
CA TYR A 62 -19.99 -11.04 -11.82
C TYR A 62 -21.02 -11.65 -12.77
N ARG A 63 -21.67 -10.80 -13.58
CA ARG A 63 -22.57 -11.22 -14.65
C ARG A 63 -21.72 -12.01 -15.64
N ALA A 64 -21.73 -13.33 -15.51
CA ALA A 64 -21.24 -14.22 -16.55
C ALA A 64 -21.97 -13.82 -17.83
N SER A 65 -21.25 -13.23 -18.76
CA SER A 65 -21.71 -13.04 -20.13
C SER A 65 -22.10 -14.42 -20.62
N THR A 66 -23.39 -14.67 -20.72
CA THR A 66 -23.90 -15.88 -21.38
C THR A 66 -23.34 -15.84 -22.79
N TRP A 67 -22.36 -16.69 -23.04
CA TRP A 67 -21.98 -17.09 -24.38
C TRP A 67 -23.26 -17.47 -25.13
N SER A 68 -23.67 -16.62 -26.05
CA SER A 68 -24.71 -16.96 -27.01
C SER A 68 -24.09 -17.97 -27.96
N ALA A 69 -24.34 -19.25 -27.69
CA ALA A 69 -24.04 -20.33 -28.61
C ALA A 69 -24.87 -20.11 -29.87
N LYS A 70 -24.23 -19.51 -30.88
CA LYS A 70 -24.74 -19.36 -32.23
C LYS A 70 -25.03 -20.78 -32.75
N SER A 71 -26.30 -21.17 -32.77
CA SER A 71 -26.74 -22.42 -33.35
C SER A 71 -26.35 -22.45 -34.83
N TRP A 72 -25.45 -23.36 -35.18
CA TRP A 72 -25.24 -23.74 -36.57
C TRP A 72 -26.41 -24.61 -37.00
N ASN A 73 -27.35 -24.02 -37.74
CA ASN A 73 -28.31 -24.78 -38.52
C ASN A 73 -27.56 -25.42 -39.70
N ARG A 74 -27.50 -26.76 -39.71
CA ARG A 74 -27.28 -27.53 -40.94
C ARG A 74 -28.65 -27.88 -41.51
N SER A 75 -29.00 -27.28 -42.65
CA SER A 75 -29.91 -27.84 -43.65
C SER A 75 -29.36 -27.49 -45.02
#